data_AF-A0A7E6EDC2-F1
#
_entry.id   AF-A0A7E6EDC2-F1
#
_cell.length_a   1.000
_cell.length_b   1.000
_cell.length_c   1.000
_cell.angle_alpha   90.00
_cell.angle_beta   90.00
_cell.angle_gamma   90.00
#
_symmetry.space_group_name_H-M   'P 1'
#
loop_
_entity.id
_entity.type
_entity.pdbx_description
1 polymer ?
#
loop_
_entity_poly.entity_id
_entity_poly.type
_entity_poly.pdbx_seq_one_letter_code
_entity_poly.pdbx_strand_id
1 'polypeptide(L)'
;MVGGILTSLGFVFSAFAGSLLHLYLGLGVLAGSGWALVFAPALGTVSRYFSRRRVFAVGLALMGNGASSLLLAPALQLLLDTFGWRGALLLLGAITLHLTPCGALLRPLELPGDPPAPPRGPLAALGLDLFAHRAFLVFALGTVLIAGGYFVPYVHLAPHALDRGLGGYRAALVVAVAAVADASARLVCGWLADQGWVPLPRLLAVFGALTGLGLLAVGLVPVVGSEEGWGGSLLAVAGAYGLSAGCFTPLVFGVLPGLVGIGGVVQATGLVMMLMSLGGLLGPPLSGFLRDETGDFTASFLVCGSLVLSGSFIYMGLPGAVPSCSRASPPATPPPERGELLPIPQVALLSSGAPHSTQEATC
;
A
#
# COMPACT_ATOMS: atom_id res chain seq x y z
N MET A 1 -3.16 -12.15 14.83
CA MET A 1 -3.38 -13.60 15.12
C MET A 1 -4.61 -14.13 14.40
N VAL A 2 -5.83 -13.63 14.72
CA VAL A 2 -7.09 -14.08 14.09
C VAL A 2 -7.02 -14.11 12.56
N GLY A 3 -6.46 -13.08 11.93
CA GLY A 3 -6.31 -13.03 10.48
C GLY A 3 -5.51 -14.22 9.89
N GLY A 4 -4.43 -14.66 10.54
CA GLY A 4 -3.63 -15.81 10.08
C GLY A 4 -4.40 -17.14 10.14
N ILE A 5 -5.18 -17.35 11.20
CA ILE A 5 -6.07 -18.51 11.32
C ILE A 5 -7.15 -18.45 10.23
N LEU A 6 -7.77 -17.29 10.04
CA LEU A 6 -8.85 -17.11 9.08
C LEU A 6 -8.37 -17.32 7.63
N THR A 7 -7.19 -16.79 7.29
CA THR A 7 -6.55 -17.02 5.99
C THR A 7 -6.25 -18.50 5.77
N SER A 8 -5.65 -19.17 6.75
CA SER A 8 -5.35 -20.61 6.68
C SER A 8 -6.63 -21.44 6.48
N LEU A 9 -7.69 -21.15 7.24
CA LEU A 9 -8.99 -21.80 7.08
C LEU A 9 -9.61 -21.57 5.70
N GLY A 10 -9.47 -20.37 5.13
CA GLY A 10 -9.90 -20.07 3.77
C GLY A 10 -9.23 -20.95 2.72
N PHE A 11 -7.91 -21.12 2.81
CA PHE A 11 -7.15 -22.02 1.94
C PHE A 11 -7.55 -23.49 2.13
N VAL A 12 -7.66 -23.96 3.39
CA VAL A 12 -8.04 -25.34 3.70
C VAL A 12 -9.47 -25.64 3.23
N PHE A 13 -10.42 -24.74 3.47
CA PHE A 13 -11.80 -24.87 2.99
C PHE A 13 -11.85 -24.96 1.47
N SER A 14 -11.06 -24.12 0.78
CA SER A 14 -10.98 -24.10 -0.68
C SER A 14 -10.40 -25.39 -1.26
N ALA A 15 -9.51 -26.07 -0.54
CA ALA A 15 -8.98 -27.36 -0.95
C ALA A 15 -10.07 -28.45 -1.05
N PHE A 16 -11.20 -28.29 -0.35
CA PHE A 16 -12.33 -29.21 -0.39
C PHE A 16 -13.45 -28.77 -1.35
N ALA A 17 -13.28 -27.67 -2.07
CA ALA A 17 -14.31 -27.10 -2.94
C ALA A 17 -14.78 -28.10 -4.02
N GLY A 18 -16.11 -28.21 -4.16
CA GLY A 18 -16.79 -28.94 -5.24
C GLY A 18 -17.45 -28.03 -6.28
N SER A 19 -17.38 -26.71 -6.12
CA SER A 19 -17.92 -25.73 -7.05
C SER A 19 -17.14 -24.41 -6.99
N LEU A 20 -17.27 -23.58 -8.03
CA LEU A 20 -16.63 -22.25 -8.08
C LEU A 20 -17.08 -21.34 -6.93
N LEU A 21 -18.34 -21.46 -6.50
CA LEU A 21 -18.86 -20.68 -5.37
C LEU A 21 -18.06 -20.96 -4.08
N HIS A 22 -17.70 -22.22 -3.82
CA HIS A 22 -16.88 -22.56 -2.65
C HIS A 22 -15.49 -21.90 -2.72
N LEU A 23 -14.91 -21.79 -3.92
CA LEU A 23 -13.63 -21.09 -4.10
C LEU A 23 -13.76 -19.58 -3.88
N TYR A 24 -14.84 -18.96 -4.35
CA TYR A 24 -15.10 -17.53 -4.08
C TYR A 24 -15.31 -17.25 -2.59
N LEU A 25 -16.06 -18.12 -1.90
CA LEU A 25 -16.27 -17.98 -0.46
C LEU A 25 -15.00 -18.25 0.34
N GLY A 26 -14.22 -19.27 -0.04
CA GLY A 26 -13.00 -19.66 0.65
C GLY A 26 -11.82 -18.72 0.41
N LEU A 27 -11.42 -18.52 -0.85
CA LEU A 27 -10.27 -17.69 -1.20
C LEU A 27 -10.61 -16.20 -1.20
N GLY A 28 -11.80 -15.83 -1.67
CA GLY A 28 -12.23 -14.44 -1.74
C GLY A 28 -12.62 -13.90 -0.37
N VAL A 29 -13.71 -14.42 0.21
CA VAL A 29 -14.29 -13.86 1.44
C VAL A 29 -13.47 -14.26 2.66
N LEU A 30 -13.26 -15.57 2.89
CA LEU A 30 -12.64 -16.04 4.12
C LEU A 30 -11.14 -15.71 4.17
N ALA A 31 -10.39 -16.07 3.12
CA ALA A 31 -8.97 -15.77 3.09
C ALA A 31 -8.68 -14.26 2.94
N GLY A 32 -9.47 -13.55 2.13
CA GLY A 32 -9.34 -12.10 1.96
C GLY A 32 -9.61 -11.30 3.23
N SER A 33 -10.66 -11.63 3.99
CA SER A 33 -10.90 -11.01 5.30
C SER A 33 -9.77 -11.32 6.29
N GLY A 34 -9.20 -12.54 6.24
CA GLY A 34 -8.01 -12.89 7.02
C GLY A 34 -6.79 -12.02 6.67
N TRP A 35 -6.53 -11.81 5.37
CA TRP A 35 -5.47 -10.93 4.90
C TRP A 35 -5.66 -9.48 5.35
N ALA A 36 -6.90 -8.96 5.32
CA ALA A 36 -7.20 -7.62 5.82
C ALA A 36 -6.86 -7.47 7.32
N LEU A 37 -7.20 -8.49 8.13
CA LEU A 37 -6.88 -8.56 9.56
C LEU A 37 -5.39 -8.81 9.87
N VAL A 38 -4.58 -9.17 8.86
CA VAL A 38 -3.12 -9.26 8.99
C VAL A 38 -2.48 -7.93 8.58
N PHE A 39 -2.87 -7.39 7.43
CA PHE A 39 -2.14 -6.31 6.76
C PHE A 39 -2.32 -4.96 7.45
N ALA A 40 -3.56 -4.56 7.73
CA ALA A 40 -3.86 -3.26 8.34
C ALA A 40 -3.20 -3.06 9.73
N PRO A 41 -3.33 -4.00 10.70
CA PRO A 41 -2.68 -3.82 12.00
C PRO A 41 -1.15 -3.93 11.93
N ALA A 42 -0.59 -4.78 11.06
CA ALA A 42 0.86 -4.87 10.89
C ALA A 42 1.44 -3.54 10.40
N LEU A 43 0.87 -2.97 9.34
CA LEU A 43 1.37 -1.73 8.75
C LEU A 43 1.12 -0.50 9.63
N GLY A 44 -0.06 -0.43 10.26
CA GLY A 44 -0.39 0.61 11.23
C GLY A 44 0.57 0.58 12.43
N THR A 45 0.91 -0.61 12.94
CA THR A 45 1.84 -0.77 14.05
C THR A 45 3.26 -0.33 13.66
N VAL A 46 3.80 -0.82 12.53
CA VAL A 46 5.13 -0.41 12.02
C VAL A 46 5.22 1.12 11.89
N SER A 47 4.16 1.75 11.38
CA SER A 47 4.11 3.20 11.18
C SER A 47 4.11 4.00 12.50
N ARG A 48 3.64 3.40 13.59
CA ARG A 48 3.68 3.98 14.96
C ARG A 48 5.00 3.72 15.67
N TYR A 49 5.61 2.55 15.48
CA TYR A 49 6.91 2.19 16.07
C TYR A 49 8.04 3.09 15.56
N PHE A 50 8.00 3.46 14.28
CA PHE A 50 9.05 4.27 13.65
C PHE A 50 8.53 5.67 13.33
N SER A 51 9.09 6.68 13.98
CA SER A 51 8.82 8.10 13.69
C SER A 51 9.82 8.69 12.69
N ARG A 52 11.12 8.44 12.89
CA ARG A 52 12.21 9.03 12.08
C ARG A 52 12.58 8.24 10.81
N ARG A 53 12.41 6.92 10.83
CA ARG A 53 12.75 6.01 9.70
C ARG A 53 11.52 5.26 9.20
N ARG A 54 10.39 5.97 9.15
CA ARG A 54 9.07 5.37 8.95
C ARG A 54 8.95 4.79 7.55
N VAL A 55 9.32 5.57 6.53
CA VAL A 55 9.12 5.16 5.14
C VAL A 55 10.00 3.98 4.81
N PHE A 56 11.24 3.97 5.32
CA PHE A 56 12.13 2.82 5.19
C PHE A 56 11.59 1.58 5.90
N ALA A 57 11.08 1.70 7.12
CA ALA A 57 10.51 0.55 7.85
C ALA A 57 9.28 -0.04 7.14
N VAL A 58 8.39 0.82 6.63
CA VAL A 58 7.26 0.43 5.78
C VAL A 58 7.74 -0.23 4.50
N GLY A 59 8.72 0.37 3.82
CA GLY A 59 9.32 -0.18 2.60
C GLY A 59 9.93 -1.57 2.82
N LEU A 60 10.63 -1.76 3.93
CA LEU A 60 11.21 -3.05 4.33
C LEU A 60 10.12 -4.10 4.61
N ALA A 61 9.08 -3.73 5.35
CA ALA A 61 7.94 -4.62 5.62
C ALA A 61 7.23 -5.05 4.32
N LEU A 62 7.12 -4.14 3.36
CA LEU A 62 6.45 -4.36 2.08
C LEU A 62 7.35 -5.01 1.01
N MET A 63 8.66 -5.05 1.20
CA MET A 63 9.61 -5.68 0.26
C MET A 63 9.30 -7.17 0.05
N GLY A 64 8.73 -7.84 1.06
CA GLY A 64 8.34 -9.25 1.00
C GLY A 64 7.44 -9.59 -0.19
N ASN A 65 6.62 -8.64 -0.68
CA ASN A 65 5.78 -8.86 -1.86
C ASN A 65 6.62 -9.22 -3.09
N GLY A 66 7.70 -8.49 -3.39
CA GLY A 66 8.51 -8.79 -4.58
C GLY A 66 9.31 -10.07 -4.46
N ALA A 67 9.82 -10.38 -3.26
CA ALA A 67 10.47 -11.67 -2.99
C ALA A 67 9.47 -12.83 -3.18
N SER A 68 8.22 -12.65 -2.71
CA SER A 68 7.16 -13.64 -2.90
C SER A 68 6.80 -13.82 -4.37
N SER A 69 6.70 -12.76 -5.19
CA SER A 69 6.38 -12.89 -6.62
C SER A 69 7.41 -13.70 -7.41
N LEU A 70 8.69 -13.64 -7.03
CA LEU A 70 9.76 -14.38 -7.71
C LEU A 70 9.83 -15.85 -7.29
N LEU A 71 9.62 -16.15 -6.01
CA LEU A 71 9.73 -17.50 -5.46
C LEU A 71 8.42 -18.28 -5.58
N LEU A 72 7.28 -17.61 -5.42
CA LEU A 72 5.98 -18.26 -5.32
C LEU A 72 5.55 -18.86 -6.65
N ALA A 73 5.81 -18.22 -7.79
CA ALA A 73 5.41 -18.77 -9.10
C ALA A 73 6.04 -20.15 -9.38
N PRO A 74 7.38 -20.32 -9.33
CA PRO A 74 7.99 -21.65 -9.53
C PRO A 74 7.67 -22.62 -8.39
N ALA A 75 7.59 -22.16 -7.15
CA ALA A 75 7.19 -23.02 -6.03
C ALA A 75 5.75 -23.53 -6.21
N LEU A 76 4.81 -22.66 -6.54
CA LEU A 76 3.42 -23.02 -6.79
C LEU A 76 3.31 -24.01 -7.95
N GLN A 77 4.03 -23.79 -9.05
CA GLN A 77 4.05 -24.74 -10.16
C GLN A 77 4.53 -26.13 -9.70
N LEU A 78 5.62 -26.19 -8.92
CA LEU A 78 6.10 -27.44 -8.35
C LEU A 78 5.06 -28.10 -7.43
N LEU A 79 4.38 -27.33 -6.57
CA LEU A 79 3.30 -27.83 -5.71
C LEU A 79 2.13 -28.37 -6.52
N LEU A 80 1.76 -27.71 -7.62
CA LEU A 80 0.70 -28.14 -8.52
C LEU A 80 1.07 -29.44 -9.24
N ASP A 81 2.29 -29.55 -9.74
CA ASP A 81 2.77 -30.73 -10.47
C ASP A 81 2.90 -31.96 -9.57
N THR A 82 3.25 -31.76 -8.29
CA THR A 82 3.48 -32.86 -7.33
C THR A 82 2.24 -33.26 -6.52
N PHE A 83 1.44 -32.29 -6.08
CA PHE A 83 0.31 -32.52 -5.16
C PHE A 83 -1.06 -32.10 -5.74
N GLY A 84 -1.09 -31.58 -6.96
CA GLY A 84 -2.29 -31.00 -7.55
C GLY A 84 -2.74 -29.71 -6.85
N TRP A 85 -3.80 -29.09 -7.38
CA TRP A 85 -4.31 -27.83 -6.85
C TRP A 85 -4.86 -27.94 -5.42
N ARG A 86 -5.47 -29.08 -5.05
CA ARG A 86 -6.01 -29.29 -3.69
C ARG A 86 -4.89 -29.40 -2.66
N GLY A 87 -3.85 -30.18 -2.96
CA GLY A 87 -2.67 -30.30 -2.09
C GLY A 87 -1.91 -28.98 -1.98
N ALA A 88 -1.77 -28.24 -3.09
CA ALA A 88 -1.17 -26.92 -3.09
C ALA A 88 -1.91 -25.95 -2.16
N LEU A 89 -3.25 -25.92 -2.19
CA LEU A 89 -4.04 -25.07 -1.29
C LEU A 89 -3.86 -25.45 0.20
N LEU A 90 -3.78 -26.74 0.53
CA LEU A 90 -3.53 -27.17 1.92
C LEU A 90 -2.14 -26.72 2.42
N LEU A 91 -1.11 -26.86 1.59
CA LEU A 91 0.25 -26.44 1.93
C LEU A 91 0.36 -24.90 2.06
N LEU A 92 -0.30 -24.15 1.17
CA LEU A 92 -0.43 -22.69 1.31
C LEU A 92 -1.20 -22.30 2.58
N GLY A 93 -2.22 -23.06 2.97
CA GLY A 93 -2.91 -22.91 4.25
C GLY A 93 -1.97 -23.10 5.44
N ALA A 94 -1.09 -24.10 5.40
CA ALA A 94 -0.10 -24.34 6.46
C ALA A 94 0.96 -23.22 6.51
N ILE A 95 1.44 -22.75 5.36
CA ILE A 95 2.39 -21.62 5.28
C ILE A 95 1.75 -20.36 5.86
N THR A 96 0.53 -20.01 5.44
CA THR A 96 -0.17 -18.80 5.92
C THR A 96 -0.55 -18.87 7.40
N LEU A 97 -0.67 -20.07 7.99
CA LEU A 97 -0.89 -20.21 9.43
C LEU A 97 0.26 -19.63 10.27
N HIS A 98 1.49 -19.55 9.72
CA HIS A 98 2.64 -18.92 10.37
C HIS A 98 2.45 -17.41 10.59
N LEU A 99 1.46 -16.78 9.94
CA LEU A 99 1.07 -15.41 10.25
C LEU A 99 0.52 -15.27 11.69
N THR A 100 0.03 -16.36 12.29
CA THR A 100 -0.47 -16.37 13.66
C THR A 100 0.62 -16.06 14.69
N PRO A 101 1.73 -16.82 14.78
CA PRO A 101 2.83 -16.48 15.67
C PRO A 101 3.50 -15.15 15.31
N CYS A 102 3.63 -14.80 14.01
CA CYS A 102 4.13 -13.47 13.61
C CYS A 102 3.26 -12.34 14.16
N GLY A 103 1.94 -12.50 14.12
CA GLY A 103 1.00 -11.53 14.69
C GLY A 103 1.05 -11.43 16.21
N ALA A 104 1.51 -12.47 16.91
CA ALA A 104 1.70 -12.43 18.37
C ALA A 104 2.90 -11.54 18.78
N LEU A 105 3.81 -11.25 17.85
CA LEU A 105 4.96 -10.36 18.07
C LEU A 105 4.57 -8.87 17.99
N LEU A 106 3.42 -8.54 17.41
CA LEU A 106 2.93 -7.17 17.32
C LEU A 106 2.40 -6.71 18.69
N ARG A 107 3.17 -5.86 19.37
CA ARG A 107 2.76 -5.25 20.64
C ARG A 107 2.15 -3.86 20.37
N PRO A 108 1.00 -3.51 20.93
CA PRO A 108 0.46 -2.17 20.81
C PRO A 108 1.35 -1.18 21.56
N LEU A 109 1.68 -0.05 20.92
CA LEU A 109 2.29 1.10 21.56
C LEU A 109 1.20 2.07 21.98
N GLU A 110 1.17 2.43 23.26
CA GLU A 110 0.41 3.55 23.78
C GLU A 110 1.30 4.78 23.75
N LEU A 111 0.88 5.80 23.00
CA LEU A 111 1.62 7.07 22.88
C LEU A 111 0.86 8.19 23.60
N PRO A 112 1.57 9.18 24.18
CA PRO A 112 0.94 10.39 24.72
C PRO A 112 0.13 11.10 23.62
N GLY A 113 -1.18 11.23 23.81
CA GLY A 113 -2.11 11.79 22.82
C GLY A 113 -3.01 10.75 22.13
N ASP A 114 -2.88 9.47 22.46
CA ASP A 114 -3.85 8.45 22.04
C ASP A 114 -5.21 8.70 22.71
N PRO A 115 -6.33 8.46 21.98
CA PRO A 115 -7.64 8.60 22.56
C PRO A 115 -7.80 7.66 23.76
N PRO A 116 -8.33 8.14 24.90
CA PRO A 116 -8.38 7.39 26.16
C PRO A 116 -9.30 6.17 26.12
N ALA A 117 -10.10 6.01 25.05
CA ALA A 117 -10.92 4.84 24.82
C ALA A 117 -11.02 4.54 23.31
N PRO A 118 -11.17 3.26 22.92
CA PRO A 118 -11.47 2.90 21.54
C PRO A 118 -12.79 3.53 21.07
N PRO A 119 -12.96 3.76 19.75
CA PRO A 119 -14.16 4.39 19.20
C PRO A 119 -15.41 3.61 19.60
N ARG A 120 -16.42 4.34 20.10
CA ARG A 120 -17.71 3.77 20.54
C ARG A 120 -18.59 3.47 19.32
N GLY A 121 -18.49 2.24 18.80
CA GLY A 121 -19.38 1.70 17.77
C GLY A 121 -18.75 1.54 16.38
N PRO A 122 -19.38 0.74 15.50
CA PRO A 122 -18.80 0.35 14.20
C PRO A 122 -18.64 1.51 13.22
N LEU A 123 -19.57 2.47 13.23
CA LEU A 123 -19.49 3.67 12.38
C LEU A 123 -18.37 4.62 12.83
N ALA A 124 -18.17 4.76 14.15
CA ALA A 124 -17.04 5.51 14.68
C ALA A 124 -15.70 4.81 14.37
N ALA A 125 -15.68 3.47 14.32
CA ALA A 125 -14.50 2.70 13.93
C ALA A 125 -14.12 2.88 12.45
N LEU A 126 -15.08 3.13 11.55
CA LEU A 126 -14.82 3.45 10.14
C LEU A 126 -14.07 4.78 9.94
N GLY A 127 -14.17 5.71 10.89
CA GLY A 127 -13.39 6.95 10.86
C GLY A 127 -13.78 7.90 9.74
N LEU A 128 -15.06 7.92 9.37
CA LEU A 128 -15.55 8.79 8.28
C LEU A 128 -15.34 10.28 8.57
N ASP A 129 -15.20 10.65 9.85
CA ASP A 129 -14.85 12.00 10.28
C ASP A 129 -13.53 12.50 9.67
N LEU A 130 -12.62 11.58 9.30
CA LEU A 130 -11.38 11.92 8.61
C LEU A 130 -11.62 12.64 7.28
N PHE A 131 -12.72 12.34 6.58
CA PHE A 131 -13.08 13.02 5.33
C PHE A 131 -13.50 14.48 5.51
N ALA A 132 -13.81 14.91 6.74
CA ALA A 132 -14.06 16.32 7.02
C ALA A 132 -12.77 17.17 6.91
N HIS A 133 -11.59 16.57 7.07
CA HIS A 133 -10.32 17.25 6.90
C HIS A 133 -9.94 17.36 5.42
N ARG A 134 -9.80 18.61 4.94
CA ARG A 134 -9.48 18.91 3.53
C ARG A 134 -8.25 18.16 3.02
N ALA A 135 -7.18 18.07 3.81
CA ALA A 135 -5.95 17.38 3.42
C ALA A 135 -6.18 15.87 3.23
N PHE A 136 -6.94 15.23 4.12
CA PHE A 136 -7.28 13.81 4.00
C PHE A 136 -8.24 13.55 2.84
N LEU A 137 -9.20 14.45 2.57
CA LEU A 137 -10.11 14.33 1.43
C LEU A 137 -9.37 14.37 0.09
N VAL A 138 -8.43 15.31 -0.09
CA VAL A 138 -7.57 15.39 -1.28
C VAL A 138 -6.73 14.11 -1.43
N PHE A 139 -6.16 13.63 -0.32
CA PHE A 139 -5.40 12.39 -0.30
C PHE A 139 -6.26 11.17 -0.68
N ALA A 140 -7.46 11.06 -0.12
CA ALA A 140 -8.37 9.96 -0.40
C ALA A 140 -8.83 9.95 -1.86
N LEU A 141 -9.19 11.11 -2.42
CA LEU A 141 -9.61 11.23 -3.81
C LEU A 141 -8.49 10.82 -4.77
N GLY A 142 -7.26 11.29 -4.53
CA GLY A 142 -6.08 10.88 -5.30
C GLY A 142 -5.80 9.37 -5.18
N THR A 143 -5.96 8.82 -3.97
CA THR A 143 -5.77 7.39 -3.69
C THR A 143 -6.74 6.52 -4.49
N VAL A 144 -8.04 6.88 -4.52
CA VAL A 144 -9.06 6.11 -5.25
C VAL A 144 -8.76 6.06 -6.74
N LEU A 145 -8.41 7.20 -7.35
CA LEU A 145 -8.06 7.26 -8.77
C LEU A 145 -6.82 6.42 -9.08
N ILE A 146 -5.77 6.54 -8.27
CA ILE A 146 -4.55 5.75 -8.44
C ILE A 146 -4.85 4.25 -8.29
N ALA A 147 -5.63 3.87 -7.28
CA ALA A 147 -5.98 2.48 -7.03
C ALA A 147 -6.68 1.82 -8.22
N GLY A 148 -7.51 2.56 -8.96
CA GLY A 148 -8.19 2.06 -10.15
C GLY A 148 -7.25 1.58 -11.26
N GLY A 149 -6.07 2.21 -11.40
CA GLY A 149 -5.06 1.82 -12.40
C GLY A 149 -3.88 1.03 -11.85
N TYR A 150 -3.57 1.15 -10.56
CA TYR A 150 -2.33 0.62 -9.96
C TYR A 150 -2.28 -0.91 -9.91
N PHE A 151 -3.41 -1.60 -9.72
CA PHE A 151 -3.44 -3.06 -9.58
C PHE A 151 -3.52 -3.83 -10.91
N VAL A 152 -3.94 -3.18 -12.00
CA VAL A 152 -4.11 -3.79 -13.32
C VAL A 152 -2.83 -4.47 -13.86
N PRO A 153 -1.64 -3.85 -13.79
CA PRO A 153 -0.40 -4.43 -14.31
C PRO A 153 0.00 -5.73 -13.60
N TYR A 154 -0.36 -5.91 -12.33
CA TYR A 154 -0.04 -7.15 -11.61
C TYR A 154 -0.71 -8.38 -12.24
N VAL A 155 -1.86 -8.20 -12.88
CA VAL A 155 -2.63 -9.27 -13.53
C VAL A 155 -2.34 -9.32 -15.02
N HIS A 156 -2.34 -8.17 -15.68
CA HIS A 156 -2.41 -8.08 -17.14
C HIS A 156 -1.10 -7.74 -17.84
N LEU A 157 0.01 -7.51 -17.11
CA LEU A 157 1.31 -7.23 -17.73
C LEU A 157 1.88 -8.43 -18.51
N ALA A 158 1.81 -9.64 -17.96
CA ALA A 158 2.21 -10.85 -18.68
C ALA A 158 1.30 -11.13 -19.89
N PRO A 159 -0.04 -11.13 -19.75
CA PRO A 159 -0.96 -11.24 -20.87
C PRO A 159 -0.72 -10.20 -21.97
N HIS A 160 -0.45 -8.93 -21.63
CA HIS A 160 -0.14 -7.89 -22.61
C HIS A 160 1.14 -8.20 -23.42
N ALA A 161 2.16 -8.74 -22.76
CA ALA A 161 3.36 -9.17 -23.46
C ALA A 161 3.09 -10.38 -24.40
N LEU A 162 2.28 -11.34 -23.93
CA LEU A 162 1.91 -12.54 -24.70
C LEU A 162 1.01 -12.23 -25.91
N ASP A 163 -0.03 -11.41 -25.73
CA ASP A 163 -0.99 -11.02 -26.79
C ASP A 163 -0.29 -10.28 -27.95
N ARG A 164 0.89 -9.69 -27.68
CA ARG A 164 1.73 -9.02 -28.68
C ARG A 164 2.79 -9.93 -29.31
N GLY A 165 2.77 -11.22 -29.00
CA GLY A 165 3.63 -12.23 -29.62
C GLY A 165 5.00 -12.43 -28.95
N LEU A 166 5.24 -11.88 -27.75
CA LEU A 166 6.43 -12.29 -26.99
C LEU A 166 6.28 -13.73 -26.54
N GLY A 167 7.32 -14.54 -26.75
CA GLY A 167 7.38 -15.89 -26.19
C GLY A 167 7.27 -15.89 -24.66
N GLY A 168 6.74 -16.97 -24.09
CA GLY A 168 6.43 -17.07 -22.66
C GLY A 168 7.59 -16.71 -21.73
N TYR A 169 8.83 -17.06 -22.09
CA TYR A 169 10.02 -16.68 -21.32
C TYR A 169 10.22 -15.16 -21.24
N ARG A 170 10.08 -14.45 -22.37
CA ARG A 170 10.27 -12.98 -22.40
C ARG A 170 9.12 -12.27 -21.69
N ALA A 171 7.89 -12.77 -21.81
CA ALA A 171 6.75 -12.23 -21.08
C ALA A 171 6.92 -12.38 -19.54
N ALA A 172 7.38 -13.56 -19.09
CA ALA A 172 7.71 -13.77 -17.68
C ALA A 172 8.85 -12.86 -17.21
N LEU A 173 9.87 -12.66 -18.05
CA LEU A 173 10.99 -11.76 -17.74
C LEU A 173 10.54 -10.30 -17.56
N VAL A 174 9.57 -9.81 -18.34
CA VAL A 174 9.00 -8.45 -18.18
C VAL A 174 8.38 -8.27 -16.81
N VAL A 175 7.58 -9.24 -16.35
CA VAL A 175 6.96 -9.20 -15.01
C VAL A 175 8.02 -9.31 -13.92
N ALA A 176 9.01 -10.21 -14.09
CA ALA A 176 10.08 -10.39 -13.11
C ALA A 176 10.93 -9.12 -12.94
N VAL A 177 11.31 -8.46 -14.05
CA VAL A 177 12.07 -7.20 -14.01
C VAL A 177 11.27 -6.11 -13.30
N ALA A 178 9.97 -5.97 -13.60
CA ALA A 178 9.12 -5.01 -12.90
C ALA A 178 9.03 -5.29 -11.39
N ALA A 179 8.88 -6.57 -10.99
CA ALA A 179 8.78 -6.96 -9.59
C ALA A 179 10.09 -6.74 -8.79
N VAL A 180 11.25 -7.05 -9.39
CA VAL A 180 12.57 -6.80 -8.77
C VAL A 180 12.82 -5.30 -8.63
N ALA A 181 12.51 -4.53 -9.68
CA ALA A 181 12.62 -3.09 -9.67
C ALA A 181 11.73 -2.47 -8.58
N ASP A 182 10.48 -2.90 -8.46
CA ASP A 182 9.56 -2.45 -7.42
C ASP A 182 10.08 -2.78 -6.01
N ALA A 183 10.52 -4.00 -5.75
CA ALA A 183 11.02 -4.39 -4.43
C ALA A 183 12.29 -3.62 -4.01
N SER A 184 13.23 -3.45 -4.94
CA SER A 184 14.47 -2.72 -4.68
C SER A 184 14.21 -1.22 -4.45
N ALA A 185 13.32 -0.62 -5.24
CA ALA A 185 12.93 0.78 -5.11
C ALA A 185 12.24 1.09 -3.77
N ARG A 186 11.44 0.17 -3.21
CA ARG A 186 10.82 0.35 -1.88
C ARG A 186 11.85 0.65 -0.79
N LEU A 187 13.00 -0.05 -0.81
CA LEU A 187 14.08 0.14 0.17
C LEU A 187 14.83 1.45 -0.06
N VAL A 188 15.29 1.65 -1.31
CA VAL A 188 16.13 2.80 -1.66
C VAL A 188 15.34 4.09 -1.49
N CYS A 189 14.15 4.17 -2.07
CA CYS A 189 13.31 5.36 -1.95
C CYS A 189 12.81 5.57 -0.53
N GLY A 190 12.48 4.50 0.20
CA GLY A 190 12.11 4.63 1.60
C GLY A 190 13.21 5.26 2.44
N TRP A 191 14.46 4.85 2.23
CA TRP A 191 15.61 5.46 2.89
C TRP A 191 15.88 6.91 2.44
N LEU A 192 15.76 7.20 1.14
CA LEU A 192 15.91 8.56 0.61
C LEU A 192 14.83 9.52 1.16
N ALA A 193 13.58 9.07 1.22
CA ALA A 193 12.45 9.86 1.71
C ALA A 193 12.61 10.24 3.18
N ASP A 194 13.16 9.34 3.99
CA ASP A 194 13.42 9.58 5.41
C ASP A 194 14.59 10.58 5.67
N GLN A 195 15.35 10.99 4.65
CA GLN A 195 16.38 12.04 4.81
C GLN A 195 15.79 13.44 4.99
N GLY A 196 14.51 13.63 4.63
CA GLY A 196 13.81 14.91 4.79
C GLY A 196 14.24 16.01 3.81
N TRP A 197 15.05 15.70 2.79
CA TRP A 197 15.49 16.68 1.77
C TRP A 197 14.33 17.23 0.94
N VAL A 198 13.29 16.42 0.74
CA VAL A 198 12.11 16.76 -0.04
C VAL A 198 10.87 16.39 0.78
N PRO A 199 9.84 17.26 0.86
CA PRO A 199 8.62 16.94 1.60
C PRO A 199 7.91 15.72 1.01
N LEU A 200 7.46 14.80 1.87
CA LEU A 200 6.84 13.53 1.46
C LEU A 200 5.65 13.70 0.48
N PRO A 201 4.73 14.68 0.63
CA PRO A 201 3.64 14.86 -0.34
C PRO A 201 4.13 15.18 -1.76
N ARG A 202 5.26 15.88 -1.89
CA ARG A 202 5.86 16.16 -3.20
C ARG A 202 6.47 14.89 -3.79
N LEU A 203 7.17 14.09 -3.00
CA LEU A 203 7.69 12.80 -3.46
C LEU A 203 6.55 11.87 -3.90
N LEU A 204 5.46 11.83 -3.13
CA LEU A 204 4.27 11.04 -3.46
C LEU A 204 3.68 11.45 -4.83
N ALA A 205 3.52 12.75 -5.09
CA ALA A 205 3.03 13.27 -6.36
C ALA A 205 4.00 13.05 -7.53
N VAL A 206 5.32 13.11 -7.30
CA VAL A 206 6.31 12.86 -8.37
C VAL A 206 6.34 11.38 -8.73
N PHE A 207 6.49 10.47 -7.75
CA PHE A 207 6.55 9.04 -8.04
C PHE A 207 5.21 8.47 -8.51
N GLY A 208 4.08 9.01 -8.05
CA GLY A 208 2.77 8.71 -8.63
C GLY A 208 2.69 9.08 -10.11
N ALA A 209 3.18 10.26 -10.49
CA ALA A 209 3.17 10.72 -11.88
C ALA A 209 4.11 9.87 -12.75
N LEU A 210 5.31 9.54 -12.25
CA LEU A 210 6.23 8.63 -12.93
C LEU A 210 5.62 7.23 -13.11
N THR A 211 4.89 6.73 -12.11
CA THR A 211 4.18 5.44 -12.22
C THR A 211 3.13 5.49 -13.31
N GLY A 212 2.32 6.55 -13.37
CA GLY A 212 1.31 6.73 -14.41
C GLY A 212 1.91 6.89 -15.81
N LEU A 213 2.98 7.68 -15.96
CA LEU A 213 3.75 7.78 -17.21
C LEU A 213 4.34 6.42 -17.63
N GLY A 214 4.85 5.66 -16.68
CA GLY A 214 5.36 4.30 -16.90
C GLY A 214 4.27 3.38 -17.47
N LEU A 215 3.05 3.44 -16.94
CA LEU A 215 1.92 2.66 -17.45
C LEU A 215 1.49 3.08 -18.85
N LEU A 216 1.43 4.38 -19.14
CA LEU A 216 1.19 4.86 -20.50
C LEU A 216 2.26 4.33 -21.46
N ALA A 217 3.52 4.39 -21.06
CA ALA A 217 4.62 3.87 -21.87
C ALA A 217 4.51 2.36 -22.09
N VAL A 218 4.16 1.56 -21.07
CA VAL A 218 3.92 0.10 -21.23
C VAL A 218 2.86 -0.18 -22.31
N GLY A 219 1.77 0.59 -22.31
CA GLY A 219 0.73 0.49 -23.32
C GLY A 219 1.19 0.87 -24.73
N LEU A 220 1.99 1.94 -24.85
CA LEU A 220 2.41 2.52 -26.13
C LEU A 220 3.61 1.81 -26.78
N VAL A 221 4.47 1.13 -26.00
CA VAL A 221 5.69 0.49 -26.52
C VAL A 221 5.43 -0.40 -27.75
N PRO A 222 4.41 -1.29 -27.75
CA PRO A 222 4.20 -2.15 -28.91
C PRO A 222 3.52 -1.44 -30.09
N VAL A 223 2.99 -0.22 -29.91
CA VAL A 223 2.40 0.60 -30.99
C VAL A 223 3.48 1.42 -31.72
N VAL A 224 4.50 1.86 -30.98
CA VAL A 224 5.55 2.75 -31.50
C VAL A 224 6.83 1.99 -31.86
N GLY A 225 7.06 0.82 -31.26
CA GLY A 225 8.26 0.02 -31.45
C GLY A 225 8.35 -0.62 -32.83
N SER A 226 9.55 -0.63 -33.42
CA SER A 226 9.84 -1.44 -34.60
C SER A 226 9.71 -2.94 -34.29
N GLU A 227 9.20 -3.70 -35.28
CA GLU A 227 8.93 -5.15 -35.20
C GLU A 227 10.10 -5.98 -34.60
N GLU A 228 11.35 -5.57 -34.82
CA GLU A 228 12.54 -6.33 -34.41
C GLU A 228 13.08 -6.02 -32.99
N GLY A 229 12.57 -4.98 -32.30
CA GLY A 229 13.21 -4.47 -31.07
C GLY A 229 12.31 -4.19 -29.86
N TRP A 230 10.97 -4.21 -30.03
CA TRP A 230 10.04 -3.69 -29.02
C TRP A 230 10.07 -4.44 -27.67
N GLY A 231 10.44 -5.71 -27.64
CA GLY A 231 10.55 -6.48 -26.40
C GLY A 231 11.65 -6.00 -25.44
N GLY A 232 12.74 -5.41 -25.96
CA GLY A 232 13.77 -4.77 -25.13
C GLY A 232 13.27 -3.46 -24.51
N SER A 233 12.56 -2.66 -25.31
CA SER A 233 11.91 -1.43 -24.86
C SER A 233 10.84 -1.72 -23.79
N LEU A 234 10.07 -2.80 -23.95
CA LEU A 234 9.07 -3.21 -22.96
C LEU A 234 9.72 -3.59 -21.63
N LEU A 235 10.85 -4.30 -21.65
CA LEU A 235 11.61 -4.61 -20.44
C LEU A 235 12.10 -3.35 -19.73
N ALA A 236 12.65 -2.39 -20.48
CA ALA A 236 13.14 -1.13 -19.92
C ALA A 236 12.01 -0.31 -19.28
N VAL A 237 10.87 -0.19 -19.97
CA VAL A 237 9.71 0.54 -19.48
C VAL A 237 9.05 -0.16 -18.30
N ALA A 238 8.95 -1.50 -18.32
CA ALA A 238 8.43 -2.27 -17.18
C ALA A 238 9.33 -2.14 -15.94
N GLY A 239 10.65 -2.10 -16.13
CA GLY A 239 11.60 -1.79 -15.05
C GLY A 239 11.43 -0.38 -14.50
N ALA A 240 11.26 0.63 -15.35
CA ALA A 240 11.00 2.01 -14.93
C ALA A 240 9.67 2.18 -14.20
N TYR A 241 8.62 1.50 -14.68
CA TYR A 241 7.34 1.38 -13.98
C TYR A 241 7.53 0.72 -12.61
N GLY A 242 8.23 -0.41 -12.53
CA GLY A 242 8.53 -1.09 -11.27
C GLY A 242 9.25 -0.17 -10.29
N LEU A 243 10.31 0.51 -10.71
CA LEU A 243 11.06 1.44 -9.86
C LEU A 243 10.15 2.55 -9.31
N SER A 244 9.34 3.18 -10.17
CA SER A 244 8.44 4.27 -9.74
C SER A 244 7.30 3.79 -8.83
N ALA A 245 6.68 2.64 -9.14
CA ALA A 245 5.65 2.02 -8.33
C ALA A 245 6.16 1.60 -6.94
N GLY A 246 7.40 1.10 -6.89
CA GLY A 246 8.08 0.71 -5.66
C GLY A 246 8.39 1.91 -4.75
N CYS A 247 8.77 3.05 -5.34
CA CYS A 247 8.92 4.31 -4.62
C CYS A 247 7.58 4.83 -4.08
N PHE A 248 6.51 4.72 -4.88
CA PHE A 248 5.20 5.23 -4.54
C PHE A 248 4.58 4.57 -3.30
N THR A 249 4.64 3.23 -3.23
CA THR A 249 3.88 2.45 -2.23
C THR A 249 4.21 2.83 -0.78
N PRO A 250 5.49 2.91 -0.35
CA PRO A 250 5.82 3.31 1.02
C PRO A 250 5.46 4.76 1.34
N LEU A 251 5.49 5.65 0.34
CA LEU A 251 5.17 7.07 0.52
C LEU A 251 3.70 7.30 0.88
N VAL A 252 2.79 6.48 0.37
CA VAL A 252 1.36 6.53 0.73
C VAL A 252 1.18 6.43 2.26
N PHE A 253 1.88 5.50 2.90
CA PHE A 253 1.84 5.33 4.36
C PHE A 253 2.73 6.32 5.11
N GLY A 254 3.80 6.80 4.46
CA GLY A 254 4.69 7.81 5.02
C GLY A 254 3.99 9.16 5.27
N VAL A 255 3.10 9.55 4.35
CA VAL A 255 2.36 10.83 4.42
C VAL A 255 1.22 10.79 5.44
N LEU A 256 0.58 9.63 5.63
CA LEU A 256 -0.61 9.44 6.49
C LEU A 256 -0.51 10.12 7.87
N PRO A 257 0.54 9.89 8.69
CA PRO A 257 0.62 10.50 10.02
C PRO A 257 0.74 12.02 10.01
N GLY A 258 1.26 12.61 8.93
CA GLY A 258 1.29 14.06 8.75
C GLY A 258 -0.07 14.66 8.38
N LEU A 259 -1.03 13.84 7.91
CA LEU A 259 -2.38 14.27 7.56
C LEU A 259 -3.38 14.12 8.71
N VAL A 260 -3.25 13.04 9.50
CA VAL A 260 -4.26 12.66 10.51
C VAL A 260 -3.72 12.67 11.95
N GLY A 261 -2.44 12.96 12.14
CA GLY A 261 -1.77 12.84 13.44
C GLY A 261 -1.49 11.39 13.84
N ILE A 262 -0.66 11.18 14.87
CA ILE A 262 -0.14 9.85 15.25
C ILE A 262 -1.24 8.94 15.82
N GLY A 263 -2.22 9.51 16.54
CA GLY A 263 -3.33 8.76 17.13
C GLY A 263 -4.31 8.19 16.09
N GLY A 264 -4.48 8.87 14.95
CA GLY A 264 -5.41 8.47 13.87
C GLY A 264 -4.82 7.52 12.82
N VAL A 265 -3.52 7.20 12.88
CA VAL A 265 -2.80 6.49 11.79
C VAL A 265 -3.39 5.12 11.49
N VAL A 266 -3.74 4.34 12.52
CA VAL A 266 -4.25 2.97 12.32
C VAL A 266 -5.59 3.00 11.59
N GLN A 267 -6.49 3.90 12.02
CA GLN A 267 -7.79 4.08 11.41
C GLN A 267 -7.68 4.59 9.97
N ALA A 268 -6.85 5.60 9.74
CA ALA A 268 -6.59 6.14 8.41
C ALA A 268 -5.95 5.09 7.49
N THR A 269 -5.03 4.26 8.00
CA THR A 269 -4.43 3.14 7.24
C THR A 269 -5.50 2.17 6.78
N GLY A 270 -6.42 1.77 7.68
CA GLY A 270 -7.54 0.89 7.33
C GLY A 270 -8.48 1.50 6.28
N LEU A 271 -8.82 2.78 6.43
CA LEU A 271 -9.68 3.49 5.49
C LEU A 271 -9.02 3.62 4.10
N VAL A 272 -7.73 3.94 4.04
CA VAL A 272 -6.94 4.00 2.80
C VAL A 272 -6.84 2.64 2.13
N MET A 273 -6.63 1.57 2.90
CA MET A 273 -6.66 0.19 2.39
C MET A 273 -8.02 -0.15 1.77
N MET A 274 -9.11 0.25 2.41
CA MET A 274 -10.46 0.05 1.88
C MET A 274 -10.64 0.77 0.54
N LEU A 275 -10.23 2.05 0.46
CA LEU A 275 -10.26 2.83 -0.78
C LEU A 275 -9.42 2.18 -1.90
N MET A 276 -8.21 1.71 -1.56
CA MET A 276 -7.35 1.01 -2.51
C MET A 276 -7.95 -0.32 -2.97
N SER A 277 -8.63 -1.04 -2.07
CA SER A 277 -9.25 -2.35 -2.38
C SER A 277 -10.39 -2.23 -3.38
N LEU A 278 -11.12 -1.11 -3.40
CA LEU A 278 -12.13 -0.85 -4.44
C LEU A 278 -11.52 -0.81 -5.84
N GLY A 279 -10.37 -0.13 -5.97
CA GLY A 279 -9.61 -0.10 -7.21
C GLY A 279 -9.04 -1.47 -7.60
N GLY A 280 -8.53 -2.22 -6.62
CA GLY A 280 -8.06 -3.60 -6.82
C GLY A 280 -9.16 -4.59 -7.23
N LEU A 281 -10.39 -4.40 -6.74
CA LEU A 281 -11.54 -5.23 -7.09
C LEU A 281 -12.08 -4.92 -8.50
N LEU A 282 -12.20 -3.63 -8.84
CA LEU A 282 -12.82 -3.20 -10.09
C LEU A 282 -11.81 -3.08 -11.25
N GLY A 283 -10.56 -2.76 -10.97
CA GLY A 283 -9.53 -2.47 -11.98
C GLY A 283 -9.28 -3.64 -12.94
N PRO A 284 -8.84 -4.83 -12.47
CA PRO A 284 -8.54 -5.96 -13.35
C PRO A 284 -9.73 -6.46 -14.17
N PRO A 285 -10.97 -6.58 -13.64
CA PRO A 285 -12.14 -6.92 -14.45
C PRO A 285 -12.47 -5.87 -15.53
N LEU A 286 -12.45 -4.57 -15.18
CA LEU A 286 -12.69 -3.51 -16.17
C LEU A 286 -11.59 -3.46 -17.24
N SER A 287 -10.34 -3.73 -16.85
CA SER A 287 -9.22 -3.88 -17.77
C SER A 287 -9.40 -5.06 -18.73
N GLY A 288 -9.87 -6.21 -18.22
CA GLY A 288 -10.20 -7.38 -19.03
C GLY A 288 -11.34 -7.09 -20.01
N PHE A 289 -12.42 -6.44 -19.54
CA PHE A 289 -13.54 -6.03 -20.39
C PHE A 289 -13.09 -5.10 -21.53
N LEU A 290 -12.22 -4.12 -21.23
CA LEU A 290 -11.64 -3.26 -22.27
C LEU A 290 -10.87 -4.08 -23.32
N ARG A 291 -10.09 -5.07 -22.88
CA ARG A 291 -9.35 -5.96 -23.79
C ARG A 291 -10.27 -6.83 -24.64
N ASP A 292 -11.39 -7.30 -24.09
CA ASP A 292 -12.36 -8.10 -24.84
C ASP A 292 -13.04 -7.27 -25.95
N GLU A 293 -13.26 -5.97 -25.73
CA GLU A 293 -13.83 -5.04 -26.71
C GLU A 293 -12.80 -4.52 -27.74
N THR A 294 -11.58 -4.17 -27.30
CA THR A 294 -10.54 -3.61 -28.20
C THR A 294 -9.67 -4.67 -28.87
N GLY A 295 -9.72 -5.91 -28.40
CA GLY A 295 -8.88 -7.03 -28.86
C GLY A 295 -7.45 -7.00 -28.32
N ASP A 296 -7.07 -5.99 -27.53
CA ASP A 296 -5.72 -5.83 -27.00
C ASP A 296 -5.70 -5.06 -25.66
N PHE A 297 -4.57 -5.09 -24.94
CA PHE A 297 -4.45 -4.39 -23.65
C PHE A 297 -3.97 -2.93 -23.78
N THR A 298 -3.73 -2.38 -24.97
CA THR A 298 -3.19 -1.01 -25.14
C THR A 298 -4.12 0.00 -24.48
N ALA A 299 -5.40 -0.02 -24.86
CA ALA A 299 -6.40 0.90 -24.33
C ALA A 299 -6.51 0.77 -22.81
N SER A 300 -6.43 -0.46 -22.29
CA SER A 300 -6.46 -0.70 -20.85
C SER A 300 -5.29 -0.04 -20.11
N PHE A 301 -4.05 -0.22 -20.58
CA PHE A 301 -2.87 0.42 -19.97
C PHE A 301 -2.91 1.94 -20.09
N LEU A 302 -3.45 2.48 -21.19
CA LEU A 302 -3.63 3.92 -21.37
C LEU A 302 -4.63 4.52 -20.36
N VAL A 303 -5.78 3.86 -20.16
CA VAL A 303 -6.77 4.28 -19.17
C VAL A 303 -6.17 4.19 -17.76
N CYS A 304 -5.48 3.10 -17.43
CA CYS A 304 -4.84 2.92 -16.12
C CYS A 304 -3.78 3.99 -15.85
N GLY A 305 -2.89 4.25 -16.80
CA GLY A 305 -1.87 5.30 -16.67
C GLY A 305 -2.49 6.69 -16.51
N SER A 306 -3.58 6.98 -17.24
CA SER A 306 -4.31 8.24 -17.14
C SER A 306 -4.99 8.43 -15.76
N LEU A 307 -5.58 7.37 -15.21
CA LEU A 307 -6.17 7.39 -13.86
C LEU A 307 -5.10 7.67 -12.79
N VAL A 308 -3.95 6.98 -12.88
CA VAL A 308 -2.82 7.17 -11.95
C VAL A 308 -2.26 8.59 -12.06
N LEU A 309 -2.09 9.12 -13.28
CA LEU A 309 -1.66 10.51 -13.49
C LEU A 309 -2.64 11.52 -12.90
N SER A 310 -3.94 11.29 -13.10
CA SER A 310 -4.99 12.15 -12.58
C SER A 310 -4.97 12.18 -11.05
N GLY A 311 -4.85 11.03 -10.39
CA GLY A 311 -4.72 10.99 -8.93
C GLY A 311 -3.43 11.61 -8.43
N SER A 312 -2.33 11.49 -9.19
CA SER A 312 -1.06 12.14 -8.84
C SER A 312 -1.11 13.66 -8.99
N PHE A 313 -1.85 14.17 -9.98
CA PHE A 313 -2.13 15.59 -10.12
C PHE A 313 -2.90 16.13 -8.92
N ILE A 314 -3.88 15.37 -8.40
CA ILE A 314 -4.61 15.72 -7.17
C ILE A 314 -3.67 15.81 -5.97
N TYR A 315 -2.67 14.92 -5.86
CA TYR A 315 -1.67 14.99 -4.79
C TYR A 315 -0.82 16.27 -4.81
N MET A 316 -0.68 16.94 -5.95
CA MET A 316 -0.02 18.26 -6.00
C MET A 316 -0.77 19.33 -5.19
N GLY A 317 -2.06 19.13 -4.92
CA GLY A 317 -2.87 20.00 -4.06
C GLY A 317 -2.68 19.77 -2.56
N LEU A 318 -2.02 18.67 -2.13
CA LEU A 318 -1.82 18.35 -0.71
C LEU A 318 -1.08 19.45 0.07
N PRO A 319 0.02 20.04 -0.42
CA PRO A 319 0.71 21.10 0.31
C PRO A 319 -0.16 22.34 0.60
N GLY A 320 -1.13 22.63 -0.27
CA GLY A 320 -2.07 23.75 -0.08
C GLY A 320 -3.29 23.38 0.79
N ALA A 321 -3.54 22.08 1.00
CA ALA A 321 -4.64 21.59 1.82
C ALA A 321 -4.25 21.41 3.30
N VAL A 322 -2.95 21.36 3.60
CA VAL A 322 -2.44 21.38 4.98
C VAL A 322 -2.44 22.84 5.47
N PRO A 323 -3.05 23.16 6.63
CA PRO A 323 -3.01 24.51 7.18
C PRO A 323 -1.56 24.99 7.30
N SER A 324 -1.25 26.16 6.75
CA SER A 324 0.07 26.76 6.96
C SER A 324 0.22 27.10 8.45
N CYS A 325 1.07 26.39 9.20
CA CYS A 325 1.46 26.82 10.55
C CYS A 325 2.01 28.26 10.40
N SER A 326 1.33 29.25 10.98
CA SER A 326 1.97 30.54 11.24
C SER A 326 3.15 30.27 12.16
N ARG A 327 4.27 30.95 11.91
CA ARG A 327 5.54 30.79 12.63
C ARG A 327 5.27 30.86 14.14
N ALA A 328 5.27 29.73 14.84
CA ALA A 328 5.27 29.73 16.29
C ALA A 328 6.53 30.49 16.76
N SER A 329 6.33 31.43 17.68
CA SER A 329 7.43 32.09 18.40
C SER A 329 8.39 31.02 18.91
N PRO A 330 9.72 31.22 18.86
CA PRO A 330 10.65 30.25 19.41
C PRO A 330 10.27 29.96 20.87
N PRO A 331 10.35 28.69 21.32
CA PRO A 331 10.09 28.36 22.71
C PRO A 331 10.99 29.22 23.62
N ALA A 332 10.42 29.80 24.67
CA ALA A 332 11.16 30.68 25.61
C ALA A 332 12.31 29.97 26.34
N THR A 333 12.39 28.65 26.22
CA THR A 333 13.42 27.81 26.84
C THR A 333 13.95 26.80 25.83
N PRO A 334 15.27 26.72 25.61
CA PRO A 334 15.85 25.68 24.77
C PRO A 334 15.60 24.30 25.41
N PRO A 335 15.49 23.22 24.61
CA PRO A 335 15.40 21.87 25.14
C PRO A 335 16.66 21.52 25.93
N PRO A 336 16.55 20.79 27.06
CA PRO A 336 17.72 20.38 27.83
C PRO A 336 18.63 19.48 26.98
N GLU A 337 19.93 19.76 27.03
CA GLU A 337 20.94 18.92 26.40
C GLU A 337 20.93 17.52 27.05
N ARG A 338 21.19 16.50 26.21
CA ARG A 338 21.28 15.07 26.54
C ARG A 338 21.60 14.76 28.00
N GLY A 339 20.67 14.08 28.69
CA GLY A 339 21.00 13.32 29.91
C GLY A 339 20.05 13.48 31.09
N GLU A 340 19.09 14.40 31.06
CA GLU A 340 18.15 14.57 32.17
C GLU A 340 16.83 13.83 31.93
N LEU A 341 16.46 12.97 32.88
CA LEU A 341 15.15 12.32 32.95
C LEU A 341 14.05 13.38 32.94
N LEU A 342 13.01 13.16 32.14
CA LEU A 342 11.76 13.92 32.22
C LEU A 342 11.33 13.99 33.70
N PRO A 343 11.07 15.19 34.26
CA PRO A 343 10.65 15.28 35.65
C PRO A 343 9.36 14.48 35.81
N ILE A 344 9.40 13.53 36.74
CA ILE A 344 8.24 12.73 37.16
C ILE A 344 7.12 13.73 37.51
N PRO A 345 5.90 13.60 36.96
CA PRO A 345 4.84 14.53 37.27
C PRO A 345 4.55 14.47 38.77
N GLN A 346 4.83 15.58 39.46
CA GLN A 346 4.39 15.76 40.83
C GLN A 346 2.86 15.73 40.82
N VAL A 347 2.29 14.84 41.63
CA VAL A 347 0.85 14.74 41.90
C VAL A 347 0.39 16.10 42.44
N ALA A 348 -0.14 16.94 41.57
CA ALA A 348 -0.69 18.23 41.95
C ALA A 348 -2.12 18.02 42.49
N LEU A 349 -2.25 18.24 43.79
CA LEU A 349 -3.49 18.36 44.52
C LEU A 349 -4.50 19.28 43.82
N LEU A 350 -5.75 18.83 43.81
CA LEU A 350 -6.95 19.54 43.40
C LEU A 350 -6.94 21.02 43.82
N SER A 351 -6.96 21.93 42.86
CA SER A 351 -7.52 23.26 43.05
C SER A 351 -8.27 23.72 41.80
N SER A 352 -9.38 24.39 42.06
CA SER A 352 -10.49 24.69 41.16
C SER A 352 -10.26 25.92 40.28
N GLY A 353 -10.66 25.82 39.01
CA GLY A 353 -11.23 26.95 38.24
C GLY A 353 -10.29 27.68 37.28
N ALA A 354 -10.29 27.27 36.00
CA ALA A 354 -10.17 28.11 34.80
C ALA A 354 -10.26 27.23 33.53
N PRO A 355 -10.77 27.73 32.39
CA PRO A 355 -10.99 26.89 31.22
C PRO A 355 -9.65 26.54 30.55
N HIS A 356 -9.35 25.25 30.45
CA HIS A 356 -8.20 24.76 29.70
C HIS A 356 -8.38 25.03 28.21
N SER A 357 -7.67 26.04 27.70
CA SER A 357 -7.35 26.13 26.28
C SER A 357 -6.36 25.00 25.96
N THR A 358 -6.84 23.94 25.32
CA THR A 358 -6.00 22.92 24.70
C THR A 358 -5.18 23.58 23.60
N GLN A 359 -3.91 23.89 23.89
CA GLN A 359 -2.92 24.14 22.85
C GLN A 359 -2.74 22.85 22.06
N GLU A 360 -3.32 22.82 20.86
CA GLU A 360 -3.04 21.84 19.83
C GLU A 360 -1.54 21.86 19.52
N ALA A 361 -0.82 20.88 20.06
CA ALA A 361 0.52 20.53 19.61
C ALA A 361 0.40 19.78 18.28
N THR A 362 0.07 20.52 17.23
CA THR A 362 0.26 20.11 15.83
C THR A 362 1.08 21.18 15.10
N CYS A 363 2.29 21.39 15.59
CA CYS A 363 3.51 21.41 14.79
C CYS A 363 4.56 20.64 15.64
#